data_AF-A0A1J7IEK2-F1
#
_entry.id   AF-A0A1J7IEK2-F1
#
_cell.length_a   1.000
_cell.length_b   1.000
_cell.length_c   1.000
_cell.angle_alpha   90.00
_cell.angle_beta   90.00
_cell.angle_gamma   90.00
#
_symmetry.space_group_name_H-M   'P 1'
#
loop_
_entity.id
_entity.type
_entity.pdbx_description
1 polymer ?
#
loop_
_entity_poly.entity_id
_entity_poly.type
_entity_poly.pdbx_seq_one_letter_code
_entity_poly.pdbx_strand_id
1 'polypeptide(L)'
;MATPNGDAAAPAKQHVFSATYQSGTNEPFSFSQTFQAPDATDVEQKTSYLAGLRAAVVDTQEKVNKELTARMDEDKARDATGQKIADVDEAKEEENYGEEVVEEEE
;
A
#
# COMPACT_ATOMS: atom_id res chain seq x y z
N MET A 1 37.64 46.23 9.41
CA MET A 1 37.55 45.24 8.32
C MET A 1 36.38 44.34 8.65
N ALA A 2 35.31 44.42 7.86
CA ALA A 2 34.03 43.77 8.16
C ALA A 2 34.09 42.28 7.79
N THR A 3 33.65 41.43 8.71
CA THR A 3 33.34 40.02 8.46
C THR A 3 32.01 39.93 7.70
N PRO A 4 31.90 39.16 6.61
CA PRO A 4 30.59 38.84 6.05
C PRO A 4 29.98 37.75 6.93
N ASN A 5 28.89 38.08 7.62
CA ASN A 5 28.01 37.11 8.23
C ASN A 5 27.46 36.22 7.13
N GLY A 6 27.80 34.93 7.18
CA GLY A 6 27.11 33.90 6.42
C GLY A 6 25.69 33.80 6.95
N ASP A 7 24.75 34.28 6.13
CA ASP A 7 23.32 34.02 6.30
C ASP A 7 23.11 32.51 6.17
N ALA A 8 23.08 31.81 7.30
CA ALA A 8 22.73 30.41 7.35
C ALA A 8 21.22 30.33 7.06
N ALA A 9 20.89 30.06 5.79
CA ALA A 9 19.53 29.85 5.32
C ALA A 9 18.77 28.94 6.29
N ALA A 10 17.67 29.45 6.84
CA ALA A 10 16.78 28.69 7.72
C ALA A 10 16.39 27.36 7.04
N PRO A 11 16.34 26.24 7.77
CA PRO A 11 16.03 24.95 7.17
C PRO A 11 14.68 25.00 6.47
N ALA A 12 14.65 24.66 5.18
CA ALA A 12 13.43 24.58 4.40
C ALA A 12 12.42 23.66 5.11
N LYS A 13 11.18 24.12 5.27
CA LYS A 13 10.11 23.33 5.88
C LYS A 13 9.86 22.11 4.98
N GLN A 14 9.72 20.93 5.56
CA GLN A 14 9.49 19.68 4.83
C GLN A 14 8.18 19.05 5.26
N HIS A 15 7.46 18.46 4.31
CA HIS A 15 6.24 17.70 4.55
C HIS A 15 6.52 16.22 4.29
N VAL A 16 5.92 15.35 5.08
CA VAL A 16 6.07 13.89 4.93
C VAL A 16 4.72 13.28 4.60
N PHE A 17 4.67 12.52 3.51
CA PHE A 17 3.57 11.63 3.18
C PHE A 17 3.97 10.21 3.59
N SER A 18 3.12 9.53 4.35
CA SER A 18 3.42 8.17 4.79
C SER A 18 2.16 7.32 4.85
N ALA A 19 2.36 6.01 4.66
CA ALA A 19 1.32 4.99 4.80
C ALA A 19 1.92 3.79 5.53
N THR A 20 1.16 3.21 6.46
CA THR A 20 1.58 2.05 7.24
C THR A 20 0.46 1.03 7.25
N TYR A 21 0.81 -0.21 6.96
CA TYR A 21 -0.06 -1.37 7.05
C TYR A 21 0.40 -2.28 8.19
N GLN A 22 -0.57 -2.78 8.95
CA GLN A 22 -0.35 -3.73 10.03
C GLN A 22 -1.45 -4.79 9.96
N SER A 23 -1.08 -6.05 10.15
CA SER A 23 -1.97 -7.20 10.27
C SER A 23 -1.53 -8.07 11.43
N GLY A 24 -2.46 -8.87 11.98
CA GLY A 24 -2.12 -9.87 13.01
C GLY A 24 -1.41 -11.10 12.46
N THR A 25 -1.52 -11.35 11.15
CA THR A 25 -1.00 -12.56 10.48
C THR A 25 0.14 -12.27 9.50
N ASN A 26 0.26 -11.02 9.03
CA ASN A 26 1.21 -10.61 8.00
C ASN A 26 2.14 -9.50 8.51
N GLU A 27 3.43 -9.56 8.13
CA GLU A 27 4.47 -8.61 8.56
C GLU A 27 4.13 -7.16 8.20
N PRO A 28 4.30 -6.16 9.07
CA PRO A 28 3.95 -4.79 8.76
C PRO A 28 4.81 -4.20 7.63
N PHE A 29 4.25 -3.27 6.86
CA PHE A 29 5.01 -2.50 5.87
C PHE A 29 4.68 -1.01 5.96
N SER A 30 5.65 -0.17 5.57
CA SER A 30 5.50 1.28 5.59
C SER A 30 6.13 1.92 4.36
N PHE A 31 5.47 2.97 3.88
CA PHE A 31 5.97 3.86 2.85
C PHE A 31 6.11 5.27 3.42
N SER A 32 7.17 5.98 3.03
CA SER A 32 7.40 7.36 3.43
C SER A 32 8.06 8.12 2.29
N GLN A 33 7.56 9.32 2.02
CA GLN A 33 8.11 10.23 1.02
C GLN A 33 8.13 11.65 1.57
N THR A 34 9.25 12.34 1.38
CA THR A 34 9.45 13.70 1.86
C THR A 34 9.36 14.68 0.71
N PHE A 35 8.67 15.80 0.95
CA PHE A 35 8.50 16.90 0.01
C PHE A 35 9.01 18.18 0.64
N GLN A 36 9.56 19.06 -0.17
CA GLN A 36 9.80 20.44 0.26
C GLN A 36 8.46 21.17 0.38
N ALA A 37 8.24 21.86 1.49
CA ALA A 37 7.05 22.66 1.67
C ALA A 37 7.10 23.84 0.68
N PRO A 38 6.05 24.07 -0.11
CA PRO A 38 6.03 25.17 -1.05
C PRO A 38 5.91 26.49 -0.31
N ASP A 39 6.50 27.55 -0.86
CA ASP A 39 6.17 28.90 -0.44
C ASP A 39 4.68 29.17 -0.71
N ALA A 40 3.96 29.65 0.30
CA ALA A 40 2.53 29.94 0.20
C ALA A 40 2.22 31.12 -0.73
N THR A 41 3.21 31.88 -1.16
CA THR A 41 3.06 33.00 -2.10
C THR A 41 3.47 32.64 -3.53
N ASP A 42 4.20 31.54 -3.71
CA ASP A 42 4.70 31.07 -5.01
C ASP A 42 3.75 30.02 -5.62
N VAL A 43 3.13 30.38 -6.75
CA VAL A 43 2.18 29.50 -7.46
C VAL A 43 2.88 28.34 -8.16
N GLU A 44 4.09 28.54 -8.68
CA GLU A 44 4.83 27.48 -9.38
C GLU A 44 5.28 26.41 -8.38
N GLN A 45 5.82 26.83 -7.23
CA GLN A 45 6.20 25.89 -6.16
C GLN A 45 5.01 25.09 -5.65
N LYS A 46 3.86 25.74 -5.44
CA LYS A 46 2.62 25.03 -5.07
C LYS A 46 2.18 24.02 -6.12
N THR A 47 2.23 24.41 -7.39
CA THR A 47 1.78 23.56 -8.49
C THR A 47 2.68 22.33 -8.61
N SER A 48 4.00 22.51 -8.53
CA SER A 48 4.98 21.43 -8.52
C SER A 48 4.81 20.52 -7.30
N TYR A 49 4.64 21.10 -6.11
CA TYR A 49 4.39 20.35 -4.88
C TYR A 49 3.13 19.49 -4.97
N LEU A 50 2.01 20.06 -5.46
CA LEU A 50 0.76 19.32 -5.61
C LEU A 50 0.83 18.25 -6.70
N ALA A 51 1.57 18.49 -7.78
CA ALA A 51 1.83 17.47 -8.80
C ALA A 51 2.64 16.30 -8.23
N GLY A 52 3.71 16.59 -7.48
CA GLY A 52 4.52 15.59 -6.79
C GLY A 52 3.70 14.79 -5.77
N LEU A 53 2.87 15.47 -4.97
CA LEU A 53 2.01 14.81 -4.00
C LEU A 53 0.97 13.90 -4.66
N ARG A 54 0.38 14.30 -5.80
CA ARG A 54 -0.53 13.44 -6.55
C ARG A 54 0.17 12.20 -7.08
N ALA A 55 1.36 12.36 -7.66
CA ALA A 55 2.15 11.24 -8.15
C ALA A 55 2.51 10.27 -7.02
N ALA A 56 2.90 10.79 -5.86
CA ALA A 56 3.20 10.01 -4.66
C ALA A 56 2.01 9.18 -4.15
N VAL A 57 0.81 9.75 -4.20
CA VAL A 57 -0.43 9.07 -3.83
C VAL A 57 -0.70 7.91 -4.80
N VAL A 58 -0.58 8.13 -6.10
CA VAL A 58 -0.78 7.08 -7.11
C VAL A 58 0.25 5.95 -6.96
N ASP A 59 1.54 6.29 -6.83
CA ASP A 59 2.61 5.31 -6.61
C ASP A 59 2.41 4.50 -5.32
N THR A 60 2.00 5.16 -4.23
CA THR A 60 1.71 4.46 -2.97
C THR A 60 0.49 3.57 -3.09
N GLN A 61 -0.54 3.98 -3.83
CA GLN A 61 -1.70 3.14 -4.11
C GLN A 61 -1.31 1.88 -4.89
N GLU A 62 -0.51 2.02 -5.95
CA GLU A 62 0.00 0.88 -6.73
C GLU A 62 0.81 -0.08 -5.87
N LYS A 63 1.71 0.45 -5.03
CA LYS A 63 2.52 -0.35 -4.11
C LYS A 63 1.68 -1.08 -3.07
N VAL A 64 0.72 -0.40 -2.45
CA VAL A 64 -0.21 -1.00 -1.49
C VAL A 64 -1.01 -2.11 -2.14
N ASN A 65 -1.58 -1.87 -3.32
CA ASN A 65 -2.35 -2.89 -4.04
C ASN A 65 -1.49 -4.11 -4.35
N LYS A 66 -0.28 -3.91 -4.88
CA LYS A 66 0.64 -5.00 -5.19
C LYS A 66 0.99 -5.82 -3.95
N GLU A 67 1.30 -5.16 -2.84
CA GLU A 67 1.68 -5.81 -1.58
C GLU A 67 0.50 -6.59 -0.98
N LEU A 68 -0.70 -6.01 -0.97
CA LEU A 68 -1.90 -6.70 -0.49
C LEU A 68 -2.27 -7.89 -1.37
N THR A 69 -2.17 -7.77 -2.69
CA THR A 69 -2.43 -8.90 -3.61
C THR A 69 -1.44 -10.03 -3.39
N ALA A 70 -0.14 -9.73 -3.27
CA ALA A 70 0.87 -10.76 -2.98
C ALA A 70 0.57 -11.49 -1.67
N ARG A 71 0.18 -10.76 -0.64
CA ARG A 71 -0.18 -11.34 0.67
C ARG A 71 -1.46 -12.13 0.64
N MET A 72 -2.45 -11.75 -0.17
CA MET A 72 -3.64 -12.58 -0.37
C MET A 72 -3.27 -13.94 -0.98
N ASP A 73 -2.32 -13.97 -1.89
CA ASP A 73 -1.86 -15.23 -2.50
C ASP A 73 -1.04 -16.06 -1.51
N GLU A 74 -0.19 -15.42 -0.69
CA GLU A 74 0.50 -16.07 0.44
C GLU A 74 -0.47 -16.63 1.48
N ASP A 75 -1.51 -15.85 1.82
CA ASP A 75 -2.54 -16.24 2.78
C ASP A 75 -3.34 -17.44 2.26
N LYS A 76 -3.74 -17.45 0.98
CA LYS A 76 -4.41 -18.60 0.35
C LYS A 76 -3.54 -19.86 0.39
N ALA A 77 -2.26 -19.76 0.06
CA ALA A 77 -1.35 -20.89 0.12
C ALA A 77 -1.14 -21.40 1.56
N ARG A 78 -1.14 -20.49 2.54
CA ARG A 78 -1.07 -20.85 3.96
C ARG A 78 -2.35 -21.54 4.43
N ASP A 79 -3.52 -21.07 4.00
CA ASP A 79 -4.80 -21.68 4.40
C ASP A 79 -4.96 -23.08 3.77
N ALA A 80 -4.50 -23.28 2.52
CA ALA A 80 -4.45 -24.58 1.87
C ALA A 80 -3.51 -25.60 2.55
N THR A 81 -2.49 -25.12 3.27
CA THR A 81 -1.51 -25.98 3.99
C THR A 81 -1.74 -26.07 5.49
N GLY A 82 -2.45 -25.09 6.07
CA GLY A 82 -2.53 -24.84 7.52
C GLY A 82 -3.81 -25.31 8.19
N GLN A 83 -4.89 -25.55 7.43
CA GLN A 83 -6.13 -26.08 7.98
C GLN A 83 -6.48 -27.40 7.33
N LYS A 84 -6.53 -28.46 8.15
CA LYS A 84 -7.36 -29.64 7.89
C LYS A 84 -8.82 -29.16 7.78
N ILE A 85 -9.19 -28.56 6.65
CA ILE A 85 -10.56 -28.69 6.16
C ILE A 85 -10.60 -30.13 5.67
N ALA A 86 -11.36 -30.96 6.39
CA ALA A 86 -11.53 -32.36 6.06
C ALA A 86 -11.85 -32.52 4.56
N ASP A 87 -10.99 -33.20 3.81
CA ASP A 87 -11.25 -33.79 2.49
C ASP A 87 -12.22 -33.00 1.58
N VAL A 88 -12.03 -31.69 1.43
CA VAL A 88 -12.65 -30.98 0.30
C VAL A 88 -11.66 -31.11 -0.84
N ASP A 89 -11.88 -32.12 -1.66
CA ASP A 89 -11.19 -32.32 -2.93
C ASP A 89 -11.52 -31.12 -3.83
N GLU A 90 -10.63 -30.12 -3.87
CA GLU A 90 -10.77 -28.89 -4.67
C GLU A 90 -11.07 -29.21 -6.15
N ALA A 91 -10.61 -30.36 -6.66
CA ALA A 91 -10.94 -30.80 -8.02
C ALA A 91 -12.44 -31.12 -8.18
N LYS A 92 -13.08 -31.64 -7.13
CA LYS A 92 -14.51 -31.99 -7.12
C LYS A 92 -15.42 -30.76 -6.98
N GLU A 93 -14.98 -29.71 -6.27
CA GLU A 93 -15.72 -28.43 -6.24
C GLU A 93 -15.60 -27.66 -7.56
N GLU A 94 -14.45 -27.71 -8.24
CA GLU A 94 -14.29 -27.11 -9.58
C GLU A 94 -15.16 -27.79 -10.65
N GLU A 95 -15.31 -29.12 -10.61
CA GLU A 95 -16.16 -29.88 -11.54
C GLU A 95 -17.66 -29.58 -11.36
N ASN A 96 -18.07 -29.11 -10.18
CA ASN A 96 -19.47 -28.86 -9.84
C ASN A 96 -19.87 -27.36 -9.94
N TYR A 97 -18.97 -26.51 -10.41
CA TYR A 97 -19.21 -25.07 -10.56
C TYR A 97 -20.11 -24.79 -11.79
N GLY A 98 -21.42 -25.01 -11.65
CA GLY A 98 -22.39 -24.72 -12.72
C GLY A 98 -23.68 -25.53 -12.71
N GLU A 99 -23.80 -26.56 -11.86
CA GLU A 99 -25.05 -27.28 -11.64
C GLU A 99 -25.46 -27.15 -10.17
N GLU A 100 -26.73 -26.80 -9.91
CA GLU A 100 -27.25 -26.87 -8.54
C GLU A 100 -27.35 -28.35 -8.16
N VAL A 101 -26.43 -28.84 -7.31
CA VAL A 101 -26.57 -30.17 -6.72
C VAL A 101 -27.71 -30.10 -5.71
N VAL A 102 -28.89 -30.48 -6.19
CA VAL A 102 -30.00 -30.86 -5.33
C VAL A 102 -29.61 -32.19 -4.70
N GLU A 103 -29.21 -32.17 -3.43
CA GLU A 103 -29.15 -33.39 -2.63
C GLU A 103 -30.58 -33.93 -2.48
N GLU A 104 -30.92 -35.00 -3.20
CA GLU A 104 -32.16 -35.74 -2.95
C GLU A 104 -32.02 -36.46 -1.61
N GLU A 105 -32.72 -35.95 -0.59
CA GLU A 105 -32.92 -36.62 0.70
C GLU A 105 -33.69 -37.94 0.51
N GLU A 106 -33.07 -39.08 0.84
CA GLU A 106 -33.78 -40.35 1.16
C GLU A 106 -33.89 -40.55 2.68
#